data_AF-A0A7S2C358-F1
#
_entry.id   AF-A0A7S2C358-F1
#
_cell.length_a   1.000
_cell.length_b   1.000
_cell.length_c   1.000
_cell.angle_alpha   90.00
_cell.angle_beta   90.00
_cell.angle_gamma   90.00
#
_symmetry.space_group_name_H-M   'P 1'
#
loop_
_entity.id
_entity.type
_entity.pdbx_description
1 polymer ?
#
loop_
_entity_poly.entity_id
_entity_poly.type
_entity_poly.pdbx_seq_one_letter_code
_entity_poly.pdbx_strand_id
1 'polypeptide(L)'
;NNMYVFPGIGLAASVAGVSEITDPMLYAAAVACVDSMTEEEVASGRTFPAIDRIREVSLNVACAVIEIALENNLTTKLTAAQVSKPGSLKELVGRKMYDPVYVPLVDPSK
;
A
#
# COMPACT_ATOMS: atom_id res chain seq x y z
N ASN A 1 8.36 8.87 11.71
CA ASN A 1 9.49 8.50 10.83
C ASN A 1 8.92 8.19 9.45
N ASN A 2 9.53 8.64 8.36
CA ASN A 2 9.04 8.44 6.99
C ASN A 2 8.91 6.97 6.57
N MET A 3 9.54 6.06 7.32
CA MET A 3 9.41 4.60 7.19
C MET A 3 7.96 4.10 7.16
N TYR A 4 7.00 4.79 7.80
CA TYR A 4 5.59 4.36 7.79
C TYR A 4 4.84 4.66 6.49
N VAL A 5 5.31 5.64 5.69
CA VAL A 5 4.58 6.13 4.52
C VAL A 5 5.31 5.90 3.20
N PHE A 6 6.64 6.06 3.18
CA PHE A 6 7.42 5.94 1.93
C PHE A 6 7.38 4.55 1.28
N PRO A 7 7.40 3.43 2.03
CA PRO A 7 7.24 2.11 1.41
C PRO A 7 5.88 1.95 0.72
N GLY A 8 4.80 2.45 1.33
CA GLY A 8 3.46 2.41 0.75
C GLY A 8 3.34 3.31 -0.49
N ILE A 9 3.86 4.54 -0.44
CA ILE A 9 3.91 5.46 -1.59
C ILE A 9 4.71 4.86 -2.75
N GLY A 10 5.89 4.28 -2.48
CA GLY A 10 6.71 3.64 -3.50
C GLY A 10 6.03 2.41 -4.11
N LEU A 11 5.36 1.61 -3.29
CA LEU A 11 4.56 0.46 -3.75
C LEU A 11 3.40 0.92 -4.64
N ALA A 12 2.67 1.97 -4.25
CA ALA A 12 1.61 2.56 -5.06
C ALA A 12 2.11 3.01 -6.44
N ALA A 13 3.21 3.77 -6.45
CA ALA A 13 3.84 4.24 -7.68
C ALA A 13 4.25 3.08 -8.60
N SER A 14 4.82 2.01 -8.04
CA SER A 14 5.23 0.83 -8.79
C SER A 14 4.05 0.04 -9.38
N VAL A 15 3.04 -0.26 -8.54
CA VAL A 15 1.90 -1.12 -8.88
C VAL A 15 0.93 -0.43 -9.84
N ALA A 16 0.51 0.80 -9.55
CA ALA A 16 -0.46 1.52 -10.37
C ALA A 16 0.19 2.37 -11.47
N GLY A 17 1.53 2.50 -11.46
CA GLY A 17 2.24 3.37 -12.38
C GLY A 17 1.85 4.82 -12.18
N VAL A 18 1.89 5.29 -10.93
CA VAL A 18 1.51 6.68 -10.59
C VAL A 18 2.52 7.63 -11.21
N SER A 19 2.07 8.54 -12.07
CA SER A 19 2.94 9.44 -12.84
C SER A 19 3.49 10.61 -12.03
N GLU A 20 2.74 11.04 -11.01
CA GLU A 20 3.08 12.17 -10.14
C GLU A 20 2.51 11.93 -8.74
N ILE A 21 3.32 12.17 -7.70
CA ILE A 21 2.86 12.12 -6.30
C ILE A 21 2.44 13.53 -5.89
N THR A 22 1.15 13.70 -5.60
CA THR A 22 0.55 14.99 -5.26
C THR A 22 0.35 15.15 -3.74
N ASP A 23 0.16 16.39 -3.28
CA ASP A 23 -0.11 16.67 -1.86
C ASP A 23 -1.32 15.89 -1.29
N PRO A 24 -2.45 15.74 -2.03
CA PRO A 24 -3.55 14.87 -1.60
C PRO A 24 -3.13 13.41 -1.37
N MET A 25 -2.20 12.87 -2.17
CA MET A 25 -1.70 11.50 -1.97
C MET A 25 -0.84 11.39 -0.72
N LEU A 26 -0.01 12.40 -0.43
CA LEU A 26 0.78 12.45 0.79
C LEU A 26 -0.12 12.56 2.03
N TYR A 27 -1.17 13.37 1.94
CA TYR A 27 -2.18 13.47 2.99
C TYR A 27 -2.90 12.13 3.20
N ALA A 28 -3.36 11.49 2.13
CA ALA A 28 -4.00 10.17 2.20
C ALA A 28 -3.08 9.11 2.79
N ALA A 29 -1.78 9.13 2.46
CA ALA A 29 -0.80 8.24 3.07
C ALA A 29 -0.67 8.45 4.59
N ALA A 30 -0.68 9.71 5.05
CA ALA A 30 -0.61 10.02 6.48
C ALA A 30 -1.89 9.56 7.21
N VAL A 31 -3.07 9.82 6.64
CA VAL A 31 -4.35 9.37 7.19
C VAL A 31 -4.40 7.84 7.26
N ALA A 32 -4.08 7.14 6.17
CA ALA A 32 -4.06 5.68 6.13
C ALA A 32 -3.08 5.05 7.13
N CYS A 33 -1.97 5.73 7.43
CA CYS A 33 -1.04 5.29 8.48
C CYS A 33 -1.68 5.36 9.88
N VAL A 34 -2.41 6.44 10.17
CA VAL A 34 -3.11 6.62 11.46
C VAL A 34 -4.30 5.65 11.56
N ASP A 35 -5.07 5.50 10.48
CA ASP A 35 -6.21 4.58 10.42
C ASP A 35 -5.81 3.11 10.50
N SER A 36 -4.53 2.79 10.26
CA SER A 36 -4.00 1.43 10.45
C SER A 36 -3.69 1.10 11.91
N MET A 37 -3.83 2.06 12.84
CA MET A 37 -3.62 1.82 14.27
C MET A 37 -4.77 1.01 14.86
N THR A 38 -4.43 0.12 15.78
CA THR A 38 -5.39 -0.65 16.58
C THR A 38 -5.86 0.15 17.79
N GLU A 39 -7.03 -0.19 18.32
CA GLU A 39 -7.56 0.44 19.54
C GLU A 39 -6.60 0.27 20.72
N GLU A 40 -5.92 -0.87 20.82
CA GLU A 40 -4.93 -1.15 21.85
C GLU A 40 -3.69 -0.25 21.73
N GLU A 41 -3.19 -0.03 20.52
CA GLU A 41 -2.08 0.88 20.28
C GLU A 41 -2.45 2.31 20.69
N VAL A 42 -3.63 2.78 20.29
CA VAL A 42 -4.15 4.10 20.66
C VAL A 42 -4.34 4.22 22.18
N ALA A 43 -4.97 3.22 22.81
CA ALA A 43 -5.21 3.20 24.25
C ALA A 43 -3.90 3.18 25.07
N SER A 44 -2.84 2.57 24.51
CA SER A 44 -1.50 2.57 25.11
C SER A 44 -0.73 3.89 24.91
N GLY A 45 -1.36 4.91 24.32
CA GLY A 45 -0.77 6.23 24.09
C GLY A 45 0.24 6.28 22.95
N ARG A 46 0.23 5.29 22.04
CA ARG A 46 1.09 5.33 20.85
C ARG A 46 0.55 6.35 19.86
N THR A 47 1.46 6.88 19.06
CA THR A 47 1.17 7.82 17.96
C THR A 47 1.42 7.22 16.58
N PHE A 48 1.96 5.99 16.54
CA PHE A 48 2.23 5.23 15.32
C PHE A 48 1.92 3.75 15.54
N PRO A 49 1.60 3.00 14.48
CA PRO A 49 1.44 1.55 14.54
C PRO A 49 2.72 0.86 15.04
N ALA A 50 2.56 -0.35 15.57
CA ALA A 50 3.68 -1.21 15.92
C ALA A 50 4.52 -1.57 14.67
N ILE A 51 5.84 -1.65 14.86
CA ILE A 51 6.80 -1.80 13.75
C ILE A 51 6.73 -3.17 13.07
N ASP A 52 6.34 -4.21 13.78
CA ASP A 52 6.10 -5.56 13.26
C ASP A 52 4.95 -5.59 12.25
N ARG A 53 4.01 -4.64 12.32
CA ARG A 53 2.89 -4.47 11.39
C ARG A 53 3.23 -3.61 10.17
N ILE A 54 4.49 -3.17 10.01
CA ILE A 54 4.87 -2.22 8.95
C ILE A 54 4.49 -2.68 7.53
N ARG A 55 4.47 -4.00 7.28
CA ARG A 55 4.06 -4.56 5.99
C ARG A 55 2.56 -4.36 5.73
N GLU A 56 1.73 -4.61 6.74
CA GLU A 56 0.28 -4.37 6.69
C GLU A 56 -0.02 -2.87 6.51
N VAL A 57 0.66 -2.02 7.28
CA VAL A 57 0.53 -0.57 7.18
C VAL A 57 0.93 -0.09 5.78
N SER A 58 2.05 -0.58 5.25
CA SER A 58 2.51 -0.23 3.89
C SER A 58 1.50 -0.62 2.81
N LEU A 59 0.83 -1.77 2.97
CA LEU A 59 -0.24 -2.20 2.08
C LEU A 59 -1.44 -1.25 2.12
N ASN A 60 -1.89 -0.87 3.32
CA ASN A 60 -3.02 0.05 3.49
C ASN A 60 -2.69 1.44 2.92
N VAL A 61 -1.51 1.97 3.24
CA VAL A 61 -1.01 3.25 2.70
C VAL A 61 -0.95 3.21 1.17
N ALA A 62 -0.42 2.12 0.59
CA ALA A 62 -0.37 1.98 -0.86
C ALA A 62 -1.77 2.00 -1.49
N CYS A 63 -2.75 1.32 -0.89
CA CYS A 63 -4.13 1.33 -1.39
C CYS A 63 -4.72 2.74 -1.38
N ALA A 64 -4.60 3.47 -0.27
CA ALA A 64 -5.11 4.83 -0.16
C ALA A 64 -4.47 5.79 -1.18
N VAL A 65 -3.16 5.67 -1.42
CA VAL A 65 -2.47 6.47 -2.44
C VAL A 65 -2.96 6.13 -3.85
N ILE A 66 -3.16 4.84 -4.15
CA ILE A 66 -3.67 4.39 -5.46
C ILE A 66 -5.09 4.91 -5.70
N GLU A 67 -5.96 4.90 -4.68
CA GLU A 67 -7.33 5.41 -4.80
C GLU A 67 -7.35 6.87 -5.22
N ILE A 68 -6.59 7.73 -4.53
CA ILE A 68 -6.46 9.15 -4.91
C ILE A 68 -5.83 9.29 -6.31
N ALA A 69 -4.84 8.47 -6.66
CA ALA A 69 -4.25 8.52 -8.01
C ALA A 69 -5.24 8.12 -9.12
N LEU A 70 -6.13 7.16 -8.85
CA LEU A 70 -7.18 6.76 -9.79
C LEU A 70 -8.20 7.88 -9.98
N GLU A 71 -8.65 8.52 -8.89
CA GLU A 71 -9.58 9.65 -8.93
C GLU A 71 -9.04 10.83 -9.74
N ASN A 72 -7.72 11.06 -9.66
CA ASN A 72 -7.04 12.15 -10.38
C ASN A 72 -6.53 11.75 -11.78
N ASN A 73 -6.83 10.53 -12.27
CA ASN A 73 -6.35 9.99 -13.55
C ASN A 73 -4.81 10.00 -13.70
N LEU A 74 -4.09 9.80 -12.60
CA LEU A 74 -2.61 9.81 -12.54
C LEU A 74 -2.00 8.40 -12.60
N THR A 75 -2.78 7.40 -12.98
CA THR A 75 -2.34 5.99 -13.05
C THR A 75 -2.14 5.56 -14.50
N THR A 76 -1.07 4.80 -14.76
CA THR A 76 -0.72 4.35 -16.12
C THR A 76 -0.81 2.83 -16.29
N LYS A 77 -0.76 2.05 -15.20
CA LYS A 77 -0.78 0.58 -15.22
C LYS A 77 -2.06 -0.03 -14.64
N LEU A 78 -2.94 0.81 -14.10
CA LEU A 78 -4.15 0.42 -13.40
C LEU A 78 -5.29 1.36 -13.77
N THR A 79 -6.50 0.82 -13.88
CA THR A 79 -7.72 1.59 -14.12
C THR A 79 -8.75 1.30 -13.04
N ALA A 80 -9.65 2.25 -12.78
CA ALA A 80 -10.68 2.10 -11.73
C ALA A 80 -11.59 0.88 -11.97
N ALA A 81 -11.85 0.54 -13.24
CA ALA A 81 -12.66 -0.62 -13.60
C ALA A 81 -12.04 -1.96 -13.11
N GLN A 82 -10.71 -2.08 -13.17
CA GLN A 82 -9.99 -3.30 -12.75
C GLN A 82 -10.05 -3.55 -11.25
N VAL A 83 -10.24 -2.50 -10.45
CA VAL A 83 -10.31 -2.56 -8.98
C VAL A 83 -11.68 -2.13 -8.42
N SER A 84 -12.72 -2.20 -9.25
CA SER A 84 -14.08 -1.76 -8.90
C SER A 84 -14.76 -2.60 -7.81
N LYS A 85 -14.29 -3.83 -7.58
CA LYS A 85 -14.85 -4.73 -6.56
C LYS A 85 -14.26 -4.41 -5.18
N PRO A 86 -15.05 -4.43 -4.10
CA PRO A 86 -14.54 -4.30 -2.74
C PRO A 86 -13.39 -5.28 -2.47
N GLY A 87 -12.28 -4.79 -1.93
CA GLY A 87 -11.11 -5.58 -1.58
C GLY A 87 -10.17 -5.95 -2.74
N SER A 88 -10.59 -5.79 -4.00
CA SER A 88 -9.77 -6.18 -5.17
C SER A 88 -8.46 -5.39 -5.28
N LEU A 89 -8.46 -4.11 -4.89
CA LEU A 89 -7.24 -3.30 -4.82
C LEU A 89 -6.25 -3.87 -3.81
N LYS A 90 -6.71 -4.16 -2.59
CA LYS A 90 -5.87 -4.70 -1.51
C LYS A 90 -5.29 -6.06 -1.88
N GLU A 91 -6.08 -6.92 -2.52
CA GLU A 91 -5.61 -8.20 -3.07
C GLU A 91 -4.52 -8.00 -4.15
N LEU A 92 -4.77 -7.11 -5.11
CA LEU A 92 -3.83 -6.82 -6.19
C LEU A 92 -2.49 -6.30 -5.64
N VAL A 93 -2.54 -5.32 -4.74
CA VAL A 93 -1.34 -4.72 -4.13
C VAL A 93 -0.62 -5.76 -3.28
N GLY A 94 -1.35 -6.51 -2.45
CA GLY A 94 -0.78 -7.57 -1.61
C GLY A 94 -0.03 -8.63 -2.43
N ARG A 95 -0.59 -9.07 -3.56
CA ARG A 95 0.07 -10.02 -4.47
C ARG A 95 1.34 -9.47 -5.13
N LYS A 96 1.50 -8.14 -5.21
CA LYS A 96 2.68 -7.48 -5.76
C LYS A 96 3.78 -7.23 -4.72
N MET A 97 3.50 -7.43 -3.44
CA MET A 97 4.51 -7.29 -2.39
C MET A 97 5.51 -8.45 -2.45
N TYR A 98 6.79 -8.15 -2.23
CA TYR A 98 7.84 -9.17 -2.17
C TYR A 98 7.61 -10.12 -0.99
N ASP A 99 7.62 -11.43 -1.27
CA ASP A 99 7.59 -12.50 -0.28
C ASP A 99 9.00 -13.11 -0.16
N PRO A 100 9.67 -13.03 1.00
CA PRO A 100 11.05 -13.50 1.18
C PRO A 100 11.15 -15.02 1.28
N VAL A 101 10.50 -15.75 0.38
CA VAL A 101 10.53 -17.21 0.29
C VAL A 101 11.34 -17.60 -0.94
N TYR A 102 12.30 -18.52 -0.76
CA TYR A 102 13.09 -19.03 -1.87
C TYR A 102 12.22 -19.73 -2.90
N VAL A 103 12.34 -19.30 -4.15
CA VAL A 103 11.74 -19.98 -5.29
C VAL A 103 12.69 -21.06 -5.81
N PRO A 104 12.18 -22.21 -6.30
CA PRO A 104 13.00 -23.23 -6.92
C PRO A 104 13.86 -22.63 -8.06
N LEU A 105 15.16 -22.91 -8.05
CA LEU A 105 16.07 -22.49 -9.12
C LEU A 105 16.00 -23.39 -10.36
N VAL A 106 15.48 -24.61 -10.17
CA VAL A 106 15.24 -25.60 -11.22
C VAL A 106 13.75 -25.84 -11.27
N ASP A 107 13.21 -25.90 -12.49
CA ASP A 107 11.81 -26.20 -12.73
C ASP A 107 11.46 -27.59 -12.17
N PRO A 108 10.61 -27.70 -11.14
CA PRO A 108 10.22 -29.00 -10.58
C PRO A 108 9.37 -29.84 -11.54
N SER A 109 8.93 -29.26 -12.67
CA SER A 109 8.17 -29.94 -13.73
C SER A 109 9.06 -30.69 -14.73
N LYS A 110 10.38 -30.52 -14.67
CA LYS A 110 11.37 -31.22 -15.51
C LYS A 110 12.12 -32.26 -14.71
#